data_AF-A0A6I0KK39-F1
#
_entry.id   AF-A0A6I0KK39-F1
#
_cell.length_a   1.000
_cell.length_b   1.000
_cell.length_c   1.000
_cell.angle_alpha   90.00
_cell.angle_beta   90.00
_cell.angle_gamma   90.00
#
_symmetry.space_group_name_H-M   'P 1'
#
loop_
_entity.id
_entity.type
_entity.pdbx_description
1 polymer ?
#
loop_
_entity_poly.entity_id
_entity_poly.type
_entity_poly.pdbx_seq_one_letter_code
_entity_poly.pdbx_strand_id
1 'polypeptide(L)'
;NRTDSLKEMTAKEYEVCCTALEKLSGQDEWRQKLREELRRKRSVCLKLMQQLGIDTTDWNRVNEFCNNPRIAGKPFVQVSTAELEQLAIKLRAIQRKGGLTDK
;
A
#
# COMPACT_ATOMS: atom_id res chain seq x y z
N ASN A 1 -45.83 -16.72 22.75
CA ASN A 1 -44.65 -17.52 22.34
C ASN A 1 -43.61 -16.59 21.76
N ARG A 2 -42.63 -16.25 22.60
CA ARG A 2 -41.44 -15.47 22.31
C ARG A 2 -40.52 -16.38 21.50
N THR A 3 -39.98 -15.92 20.39
CA THR A 3 -39.13 -16.73 19.51
C THR A 3 -37.90 -17.24 20.27
N ASP A 4 -37.76 -18.57 20.35
CA ASP A 4 -36.80 -19.34 21.15
C ASP A 4 -35.47 -19.66 20.42
N SER A 5 -34.97 -18.77 19.56
CA SER A 5 -33.66 -19.00 18.93
C SER A 5 -33.01 -17.71 18.42
N LEU A 6 -31.81 -17.40 18.95
CA LEU A 6 -30.92 -16.35 18.46
C LEU A 6 -30.23 -16.71 17.12
N LYS A 7 -30.53 -17.88 16.57
CA LYS A 7 -29.74 -18.54 15.52
C LYS A 7 -30.19 -18.23 14.08
N GLU A 8 -31.18 -17.34 13.92
CA GLU A 8 -31.67 -16.87 12.62
C GLU A 8 -31.29 -15.41 12.32
N MET A 9 -30.21 -14.89 12.92
CA MET A 9 -29.57 -13.71 12.33
C MET A 9 -29.01 -14.13 10.98
N THR A 10 -29.63 -13.65 9.91
CA THR A 10 -29.10 -13.88 8.57
C THR A 10 -27.67 -13.35 8.54
N ALA A 11 -26.73 -14.05 7.89
CA ALA A 11 -25.32 -13.64 7.84
C ALA A 11 -25.15 -12.16 7.41
N LYS A 12 -26.12 -11.65 6.65
CA LYS A 12 -26.25 -10.25 6.23
C LYS A 12 -26.51 -9.28 7.39
N GLU A 13 -27.37 -9.62 8.35
CA GLU A 13 -27.59 -8.80 9.55
C GLU A 13 -26.38 -8.84 10.48
N TYR A 14 -25.65 -9.96 10.51
CA TYR A 14 -24.39 -10.07 11.23
C TYR A 14 -23.30 -9.19 10.60
N GLU A 15 -23.11 -9.26 9.29
CA GLU A 15 -22.17 -8.37 8.58
C GLU A 15 -22.55 -6.90 8.72
N VAL A 16 -23.83 -6.56 8.58
CA VAL A 16 -24.32 -5.18 8.75
C VAL A 16 -24.07 -4.68 10.18
N CYS A 17 -24.28 -5.53 11.20
CA CYS A 17 -23.98 -5.21 12.58
C CYS A 17 -22.48 -5.03 12.82
N CYS A 18 -21.64 -5.94 12.31
CA CYS A 18 -20.19 -5.83 12.38
C CYS A 18 -19.67 -4.57 11.67
N THR A 19 -20.14 -4.27 10.46
CA THR A 19 -19.78 -3.05 9.73
C THR A 19 -20.26 -1.79 10.47
N ALA A 20 -21.46 -1.81 11.08
CA ALA A 20 -21.94 -0.70 11.89
C ALA A 20 -21.08 -0.48 13.15
N LEU A 21 -20.63 -1.56 13.79
CA LEU A 21 -19.71 -1.51 14.93
C LEU A 21 -18.29 -1.06 14.53
N GLU A 22 -17.78 -1.46 13.36
CA GLU A 22 -16.49 -0.99 12.82
C GLU A 22 -16.52 0.52 12.49
N LYS A 23 -17.67 1.03 12.01
CA LYS A 23 -17.90 2.47 11.81
C LYS A 23 -17.99 3.23 13.13
N LEU A 24 -18.73 2.72 14.11
CA LEU A 24 -18.89 3.35 15.42
C LEU A 24 -17.61 3.34 16.26
N SER A 25 -16.73 2.35 16.05
CA SER A 25 -15.46 2.21 16.78
C SER A 25 -14.31 3.04 16.20
N GLY A 26 -14.53 3.78 15.09
CA GLY A 26 -13.49 4.56 14.43
C GLY A 26 -12.40 3.71 13.74
N GLN A 27 -12.54 2.38 13.75
CA GLN A 27 -11.62 1.46 13.08
C GLN A 27 -11.62 1.70 11.56
N ASP A 28 -12.78 2.01 10.99
CA ASP A 28 -12.89 2.33 9.56
C ASP A 28 -12.13 3.61 9.18
N GLU A 29 -12.19 4.66 10.02
CA GLU A 29 -11.44 5.89 9.79
C GLU A 29 -9.92 5.67 9.89
N TRP A 30 -9.48 4.91 10.89
CA TRP A 30 -8.06 4.58 11.06
C TRP A 30 -7.55 3.72 9.90
N ARG A 31 -8.31 2.70 9.47
CA ARG A 31 -8.01 1.88 8.29
C ARG A 31 -7.95 2.74 7.03
N GLN A 32 -8.85 3.71 6.87
CA GLN A 32 -8.85 4.63 5.74
C GLN A 32 -7.61 5.52 5.73
N LYS A 33 -7.24 6.12 6.87
CA LYS A 33 -6.01 6.91 7.01
C LYS A 33 -4.77 6.09 6.65
N LEU A 34 -4.70 4.84 7.10
CA LEU A 34 -3.59 3.93 6.77
C LEU A 34 -3.51 3.63 5.26
N ARG A 35 -4.66 3.40 4.60
CA ARG A 35 -4.72 3.22 3.14
C ARG A 35 -4.29 4.47 2.39
N GLU A 36 -4.71 5.65 2.83
CA GLU A 36 -4.35 6.93 2.23
C GLU A 36 -2.86 7.23 2.37
N GLU A 37 -2.28 6.94 3.54
CA GLU A 37 -0.85 7.07 3.77
C GLU A 37 -0.05 6.13 2.86
N LEU A 38 -0.44 4.86 2.79
CA LEU A 38 0.18 3.89 1.89
C LEU A 38 0.10 4.35 0.43
N ARG A 39 -1.07 4.84 -0.01
CA ARG A 39 -1.27 5.39 -1.37
C ARG A 39 -0.36 6.59 -1.63
N ARG A 40 -0.27 7.53 -0.68
CA ARG A 40 0.59 8.72 -0.78
C ARG A 40 2.07 8.32 -0.91
N LYS A 41 2.54 7.41 -0.07
CA LYS A 41 3.95 6.95 -0.10
C LYS A 41 4.28 6.18 -1.37
N ARG A 42 3.37 5.34 -1.86
CA ARG A 42 3.53 4.68 -3.17
C ARG A 42 3.61 5.69 -4.30
N SER A 43 2.73 6.68 -4.32
CA SER A 43 2.74 7.76 -5.32
C SER A 43 4.06 8.52 -5.33
N VAL A 44 4.63 8.83 -4.17
CA VAL A 44 5.96 9.46 -4.06
C VAL A 44 7.06 8.59 -4.67
N CYS A 45 7.08 7.29 -4.37
CA CYS A 45 8.09 6.38 -4.92
C CYS A 45 7.96 6.25 -6.43
N LEU A 46 6.75 6.07 -6.95
CA LEU A 46 6.50 6.00 -8.40
C LEU A 46 6.95 7.27 -9.10
N LYS A 47 6.63 8.46 -8.56
CA LYS A 47 7.10 9.73 -9.13
C LYS A 47 8.63 9.81 -9.17
N LEU A 48 9.31 9.36 -8.12
CA LEU A 48 10.78 9.34 -8.08
C LEU A 48 11.35 8.32 -9.09
N MET A 49 10.75 7.14 -9.22
CA MET A 49 11.13 6.15 -10.23
C MET A 49 10.98 6.72 -11.65
N GLN A 50 9.87 7.40 -11.93
CA GLN A 50 9.64 8.06 -13.21
C GLN A 50 10.71 9.12 -13.52
N GLN A 51 11.10 9.92 -12.53
CA GLN A 51 12.20 10.89 -12.66
C GLN A 51 13.57 10.23 -12.90
N LEU A 52 13.73 8.97 -12.53
CA LEU A 52 14.92 8.16 -12.83
C LEU A 52 14.84 7.45 -14.18
N GLY A 53 13.78 7.67 -14.96
CA GLY A 53 13.60 7.07 -16.28
C GLY A 53 12.93 5.69 -16.28
N ILE A 54 12.40 5.24 -15.13
CA ILE A 54 11.64 3.99 -15.06
C ILE A 54 10.23 4.24 -15.58
N ASP A 55 9.78 3.45 -16.54
CA ASP A 55 8.40 3.50 -17.01
C ASP A 55 7.45 2.98 -15.93
N THR A 56 6.76 3.89 -15.25
CA THR A 56 5.79 3.56 -14.20
C THR A 56 4.40 3.23 -14.74
N THR A 57 4.21 3.21 -16.06
CA THR A 57 2.98 2.72 -16.69
C THR A 57 3.04 1.19 -16.92
N ASP A 58 4.25 0.62 -16.95
CA ASP A 58 4.49 -0.82 -17.00
C ASP A 58 4.82 -1.39 -15.62
N TRP A 59 3.89 -2.16 -15.05
CA TRP A 59 4.08 -2.80 -13.74
C TRP A 59 5.19 -3.85 -13.71
N ASN A 60 5.54 -4.47 -14.84
CA ASN A 60 6.66 -5.40 -14.90
C ASN A 60 7.98 -4.66 -14.72
N ARG A 61 8.15 -3.48 -15.36
CA ARG A 61 9.34 -2.63 -15.19
C ARG A 61 9.50 -2.14 -13.75
N VAL A 62 8.41 -1.71 -13.13
CA VAL A 62 8.40 -1.30 -11.72
C VAL A 62 8.83 -2.46 -10.81
N ASN A 63 8.25 -3.64 -11.01
CA ASN A 63 8.57 -4.81 -10.19
C ASN A 63 9.99 -5.32 -10.44
N GLU A 64 10.47 -5.35 -11.67
CA GLU A 64 11.84 -5.71 -12.02
C GLU A 64 12.85 -4.81 -11.29
N PHE A 65 12.61 -3.50 -11.32
CA PHE A 65 13.43 -2.54 -10.59
C PHE A 65 13.40 -2.75 -9.07
N CYS A 66 12.21 -2.94 -8.48
CA CYS A 66 12.06 -3.15 -7.04
C CYS A 66 12.59 -4.50 -6.55
N ASN A 67 12.50 -5.56 -7.36
CA ASN A 67 13.00 -6.89 -7.05
C ASN A 67 14.52 -6.94 -6.87
N ASN A 68 15.26 -5.96 -7.41
CA ASN A 68 16.68 -5.85 -7.18
C ASN A 68 16.97 -5.71 -5.66
N PRO A 69 17.79 -6.60 -5.04
CA PRO A 69 18.11 -6.55 -3.61
C PRO A 69 18.76 -5.23 -3.16
N ARG A 70 19.41 -4.50 -4.08
CA ARG A 70 19.99 -3.18 -3.79
C ARG A 70 18.93 -2.08 -3.73
N ILE A 71 17.72 -2.32 -4.23
CA ILE A 71 16.59 -1.38 -4.24
C ILE A 71 15.59 -1.72 -3.12
N ALA A 72 14.72 -2.71 -3.32
CA ALA A 72 13.75 -3.16 -2.31
C ALA A 72 13.80 -4.68 -2.07
N GLY A 73 14.33 -5.46 -3.02
CA GLY A 73 14.43 -6.92 -2.93
C GLY A 73 13.10 -7.66 -3.01
N LYS A 74 12.01 -6.99 -3.41
CA LYS A 74 10.67 -7.56 -3.48
C LYS A 74 9.78 -6.78 -4.45
N PRO A 75 8.65 -7.36 -4.91
CA PRO A 75 7.70 -6.67 -5.78
C PRO A 75 7.17 -5.40 -5.10
N PHE A 76 6.94 -4.33 -5.86
CA PHE A 76 6.57 -3.02 -5.30
C PHE A 76 5.27 -3.07 -4.47
N VAL A 77 4.34 -3.94 -4.85
CA VAL A 77 3.08 -4.15 -4.13
C VAL A 77 3.29 -4.69 -2.70
N GLN A 78 4.38 -5.43 -2.47
CA GLN A 78 4.71 -6.02 -1.16
C GLN A 78 5.57 -5.11 -0.28
N VAL A 79 5.95 -3.91 -0.77
CA VAL A 79 6.73 -2.95 0.00
C VAL A 79 5.82 -2.27 1.03
N SER A 80 6.18 -2.41 2.30
CA SER A 80 5.43 -1.83 3.41
C SER A 80 5.58 -0.31 3.52
N THR A 81 4.70 0.33 4.29
CA THR A 81 4.71 1.79 4.54
C THR A 81 6.08 2.32 5.01
N ALA A 82 6.77 1.60 5.91
CA ALA A 82 8.10 1.98 6.39
C ALA A 82 9.18 1.74 5.32
N GLU A 83 9.10 0.63 4.59
CA GLU A 83 10.04 0.34 3.49
C GLU A 83 9.88 1.32 2.32
N LEU A 84 8.68 1.85 2.07
CA LEU A 84 8.44 2.89 1.07
C LEU A 84 9.14 4.21 1.43
N GLU A 85 9.23 4.57 2.72
CA GLU A 85 10.00 5.74 3.14
C GLU A 85 11.49 5.55 2.86
N GLN A 86 12.03 4.38 3.22
CA GLN A 86 13.42 4.02 2.95
C GLN A 86 13.72 3.98 1.45
N LEU A 87 12.79 3.43 0.66
CA LEU A 87 12.87 3.41 -0.79
C LEU A 87 12.90 4.84 -1.35
N ALA A 88 12.04 5.74 -0.87
CA ALA A 88 12.04 7.13 -1.31
C ALA A 88 13.37 7.85 -0.98
N ILE A 89 13.97 7.60 0.19
CA ILE A 89 15.31 8.13 0.54
C ILE A 89 16.36 7.60 -0.44
N LYS A 90 16.33 6.30 -0.73
CA LYS A 90 17.26 5.65 -1.66
C LYS A 90 17.13 6.20 -3.08
N LEU A 91 15.92 6.37 -3.59
CA LEU A 91 15.68 6.93 -4.94
C LEU A 91 16.20 8.37 -5.05
N ARG A 92 15.96 9.21 -4.02
CA ARG A 92 16.54 10.57 -3.98
C ARG A 92 18.06 10.54 -3.91
N ALA A 93 18.65 9.57 -3.22
CA ALA A 93 20.11 9.41 -3.19
C ALA A 93 20.68 9.00 -4.55
N ILE A 94 20.01 8.11 -5.29
CA ILE A 94 20.36 7.75 -6.68
C ILE A 94 20.28 8.99 -7.57
N GLN A 95 19.17 9.72 -7.51
CA GLN A 95 18.98 10.96 -8.29
C GLN A 95 20.08 11.98 -8.02
N ARG A 96 20.44 12.22 -6.74
CA ARG A 96 21.54 13.13 -6.37
C ARG A 96 22.92 12.68 -6.87
N LYS A 97 23.11 11.38 -7.12
CA LYS A 97 24.36 10.81 -7.63
C LYS A 97 24.44 10.76 -9.15
N GLY A 98 23.52 11.41 -9.86
CA GLY A 98 23.49 11.44 -11.32
C GLY A 98 22.49 10.46 -11.96
N GLY A 99 21.61 9.84 -11.17
CA GLY A 99 20.59 8.94 -11.67
C GLY A 99 21.06 7.49 -11.78
N LEU A 100 20.33 6.69 -12.58
CA LEU A 100 20.73 5.32 -12.87
C LEU A 100 21.87 5.36 -13.90
N THR A 101 23.06 4.95 -13.49
CA THR A 101 24.18 4.74 -14.42
C THR A 101 24.06 3.35 -14.99
N ASP A 102 24.10 3.22 -16.31
CA ASP A 102 24.37 1.93 -16.92
C ASP A 102 25.73 1.43 -16.43
N LYS A 103 25.78 0.18 -16.02
CA LYS A 103 27.04 -0.51 -15.71
C LYS A 103 27.52 -1.27 -16.92
#